data_AF-A0A150F7N1-F1
#
_entry.id   AF-A0A150F7N1-F1
#
_cell.length_a   1.000
_cell.length_b   1.000
_cell.length_c   1.000
_cell.angle_alpha   90.00
_cell.angle_beta   90.00
_cell.angle_gamma   90.00
#
_symmetry.space_group_name_H-M   'P 1'
#
loop_
_entity.id
_entity.type
_entity.pdbx_description
1 polymer ?
#
loop_
_entity_poly.entity_id
_entity_poly.type
_entity_poly.pdbx_seq_one_letter_code
_entity_poly.pdbx_strand_id
1 'polypeptide(L)'
;MRNKEFKKEGHHRGERSKGKGSSQQHGPKTFRRGRAIAFLEMLHLKRSTIKQQLDQPEFQTIHQMLVGELKAIDMVINEFSQVFEIHESEAIEISDQKNEETGTSLENGEKGMS
;
A
#
# COMPACT_ATOMS: atom_id res chain seq x y z
N MET A 1 31.33 -49.52 36.97
CA MET A 1 31.13 -48.06 37.16
C MET A 1 31.35 -47.38 35.81
N ARG A 2 30.34 -46.69 35.25
CA ARG A 2 30.45 -45.97 33.97
C ARG A 2 30.25 -44.47 34.24
N ASN A 3 31.26 -43.69 33.87
CA ASN A 3 31.35 -42.25 34.13
C ASN A 3 30.26 -41.46 33.38
N LYS A 4 29.59 -40.58 34.14
CA LYS A 4 28.65 -39.57 33.66
C LYS A 4 29.44 -38.30 33.33
N GLU A 5 29.58 -37.97 32.06
CA GLU A 5 30.03 -36.63 31.63
C GLU A 5 28.82 -35.76 31.32
N PHE A 6 28.42 -34.95 32.30
CA PHE A 6 27.50 -33.84 32.08
C PHE A 6 28.30 -32.67 31.49
N LYS A 7 28.15 -32.41 30.19
CA LYS A 7 28.67 -31.18 29.58
C LYS A 7 27.71 -30.03 29.86
N LYS A 8 28.26 -29.09 30.64
CA LYS A 8 27.77 -27.77 31.07
C LYS A 8 27.02 -26.98 30.00
N GLU A 9 25.97 -26.32 30.48
CA GLU A 9 25.29 -25.16 29.91
C GLU A 9 26.25 -24.10 29.36
N GLY A 10 26.05 -23.73 28.09
CA GLY A 10 26.57 -22.52 27.48
C GLY A 10 25.40 -21.65 27.04
N HIS A 11 24.94 -20.76 27.92
CA HIS A 11 23.94 -19.74 27.59
C HIS A 11 24.57 -18.68 26.67
N HIS A 12 24.41 -18.84 25.36
CA HIS A 12 24.65 -17.77 24.41
C HIS A 12 23.51 -16.74 24.52
N ARG A 13 23.64 -15.84 25.50
CA ARG A 13 22.86 -14.60 25.55
C ARG A 13 23.20 -13.79 24.31
N GLY A 14 22.26 -13.76 23.37
CA GLY A 14 22.33 -12.91 22.18
C GLY A 14 22.71 -11.49 22.56
N GLU A 15 23.79 -11.02 21.94
CA GLU A 15 24.32 -9.68 22.05
C GLU A 15 23.23 -8.65 21.74
N ARG A 16 22.90 -7.85 22.77
CA ARG A 16 22.11 -6.63 22.63
C ARG A 16 23.00 -5.55 22.02
N SER A 17 22.96 -5.41 20.70
CA SER A 17 23.49 -4.23 20.02
C SER A 17 22.56 -3.04 20.26
N LYS A 18 23.06 -2.05 21.01
CA LYS A 18 22.44 -0.75 21.26
C LYS A 18 22.58 0.16 20.04
N GLY A 19 21.44 0.59 19.51
CA GLY A 19 21.11 1.93 18.99
C GLY A 19 22.07 2.64 18.03
N LYS A 20 21.64 2.77 16.76
CA LYS A 20 21.80 4.00 15.98
C LYS A 20 20.93 3.96 14.72
N GLY A 21 20.15 5.02 14.49
CA GLY A 21 19.49 5.29 13.21
C GLY A 21 18.01 4.96 13.18
N SER A 22 17.21 6.01 13.24
CA SER A 22 15.79 6.08 12.89
C SER A 22 15.55 5.75 11.41
N SER A 23 15.90 4.54 10.97
CA SER A 23 15.37 4.01 9.73
C SER A 23 13.99 3.47 10.08
N GLN A 24 12.95 4.12 9.57
CA GLN A 24 11.59 3.61 9.49
C GLN A 24 11.69 2.10 9.23
N GLN A 25 11.51 1.28 10.27
CA GLN A 25 11.45 -0.15 10.10
C GLN A 25 10.12 -0.41 9.42
N HIS A 26 10.09 -0.25 8.10
CA HIS A 26 9.14 -0.93 7.24
C HIS A 26 9.44 -2.43 7.38
N GLY A 27 8.98 -3.01 8.49
CA GLY A 27 8.71 -4.45 8.54
C GLY A 27 7.90 -4.83 7.31
N PRO A 28 8.01 -6.08 6.82
CA PRO A 28 7.53 -6.51 5.51
C PRO A 28 6.17 -5.87 5.24
N LYS A 29 6.17 -4.86 4.35
CA LYS A 29 5.05 -3.95 4.11
C LYS A 29 3.81 -4.81 3.89
N THR A 30 3.01 -4.93 4.94
CA THR A 30 2.08 -6.05 5.05
C THR A 30 1.06 -5.97 3.92
N PHE A 31 0.65 -7.12 3.38
CA PHE A 31 -0.39 -7.21 2.36
C PHE A 31 -1.63 -6.36 2.69
N ARG A 32 -1.93 -6.23 3.99
CA ARG A 32 -3.02 -5.38 4.50
C ARG A 32 -2.84 -3.91 4.16
N ARG A 33 -1.64 -3.35 4.34
CA ARG A 33 -1.36 -1.95 3.99
C ARG A 33 -1.47 -1.71 2.50
N GLY A 34 -0.91 -2.61 1.68
CA GLY A 34 -1.05 -2.51 0.22
C GLY A 34 -2.52 -2.57 -0.24
N ARG A 35 -3.33 -3.44 0.37
CA ARG A 35 -4.78 -3.50 0.10
C ARG A 35 -5.53 -2.26 0.57
N ALA A 36 -5.14 -1.69 1.71
CA ALA A 36 -5.74 -0.47 2.22
C ALA A 36 -5.47 0.72 1.29
N ILE A 37 -4.25 0.83 0.76
CA ILE A 37 -3.89 1.88 -0.19
C ILE A 37 -4.66 1.73 -1.50
N ALA A 38 -4.70 0.54 -2.09
CA ALA A 38 -5.48 0.29 -3.30
C ALA A 38 -6.98 0.58 -3.11
N PHE A 39 -7.51 0.32 -1.90
CA PHE A 39 -8.90 0.67 -1.56
C PHE A 39 -9.10 2.19 -1.47
N LEU A 40 -8.15 2.90 -0.83
CA LEU A 40 -8.17 4.35 -0.73
C LEU A 40 -8.09 5.01 -2.13
N GLU A 41 -7.23 4.53 -3.02
CA GLU A 41 -7.16 4.95 -4.43
C GLU A 41 -8.50 4.81 -5.13
N MET A 42 -9.19 3.68 -4.94
CA MET A 42 -10.51 3.46 -5.51
C MET A 42 -11.55 4.45 -4.97
N LEU A 43 -11.48 4.83 -3.68
CA LEU A 43 -12.37 5.85 -3.11
C LEU A 43 -12.08 7.23 -3.72
N HIS A 44 -10.82 7.61 -3.90
CA HIS A 44 -10.45 8.87 -4.55
C HIS A 44 -10.90 8.91 -6.01
N LEU A 45 -10.81 7.79 -6.74
CA LEU A 45 -11.33 7.69 -8.10
C LEU A 45 -12.84 7.93 -8.13
N LYS A 46 -13.61 7.23 -7.29
CA LYS A 46 -15.07 7.43 -7.20
C LYS A 46 -15.43 8.86 -6.84
N ARG A 47 -14.73 9.45 -5.87
CA ARG A 47 -14.91 10.85 -5.48
C ARG A 47 -14.71 11.80 -6.67
N SER A 48 -13.65 11.59 -7.46
CA SER A 48 -13.36 12.39 -8.65
C SER A 48 -14.46 12.25 -9.69
N THR A 49 -14.92 11.02 -9.96
CA THR A 49 -16.03 10.76 -10.89
C THR A 49 -17.31 11.48 -10.47
N ILE A 50 -17.70 11.41 -9.20
CA ILE A 50 -18.92 12.10 -8.72
C ILE A 50 -18.78 13.61 -8.83
N LYS A 51 -17.60 14.17 -8.53
CA LYS A 51 -17.35 15.60 -8.74
C LYS A 51 -17.54 16.01 -10.20
N GLN A 52 -16.99 15.23 -11.13
CA GLN A 52 -17.19 15.49 -12.55
C GLN A 52 -18.67 15.42 -12.95
N GLN A 53 -19.43 14.47 -12.37
CA GLN A 53 -20.86 14.36 -12.60
C GLN A 53 -21.66 15.56 -12.08
N LEU A 54 -21.26 16.17 -10.95
CA LEU A 54 -21.93 17.36 -10.42
C LEU A 54 -21.85 18.57 -11.37
N ASP A 55 -20.83 18.63 -12.21
CA ASP A 55 -20.64 19.69 -13.20
C ASP A 55 -21.42 19.45 -14.51
N GLN A 56 -22.02 18.25 -14.70
CA GLN A 56 -22.75 17.92 -15.94
C GLN A 56 -24.25 18.19 -15.80
N PRO A 57 -24.87 18.90 -16.77
CA PRO A 57 -26.29 19.25 -16.73
C PRO A 57 -27.21 18.02 -16.76
N GLU A 58 -26.77 16.90 -17.34
CA GLU A 58 -27.52 15.64 -17.43
C GLU A 58 -27.87 15.05 -16.06
N PHE A 59 -27.11 15.39 -15.01
CA PHE A 59 -27.33 14.87 -13.65
C PHE A 59 -28.09 15.83 -12.73
N GLN A 60 -28.61 16.96 -13.24
CA GLN A 60 -29.27 17.98 -12.42
C GLN A 60 -30.46 17.43 -11.62
N THR A 61 -31.21 16.48 -12.17
CA THR A 61 -32.38 15.85 -11.52
C THR A 61 -31.99 14.98 -10.32
N ILE A 62 -30.75 14.49 -10.26
CA ILE A 62 -30.22 13.66 -9.18
C ILE A 62 -29.13 14.37 -8.35
N HIS A 63 -28.93 15.67 -8.55
CA HIS A 63 -27.82 16.42 -7.95
C HIS A 63 -27.76 16.30 -6.41
N GLN A 64 -28.90 16.32 -5.72
CA GLN A 64 -28.93 16.14 -4.25
C GLN A 64 -28.44 14.77 -3.81
N MET A 65 -28.74 13.72 -4.58
CA MET A 65 -28.25 12.37 -4.32
C MET A 65 -26.73 12.31 -4.49
N LEU A 66 -26.20 12.88 -5.58
CA LEU A 66 -24.75 12.94 -5.86
C LEU A 66 -23.99 13.73 -4.80
N VAL A 67 -24.54 14.85 -4.30
CA VAL A 67 -23.97 15.60 -3.18
C VAL A 67 -23.93 14.75 -1.91
N GLY A 68 -24.99 13.99 -1.64
CA GLY A 68 -25.04 13.07 -0.51
C GLY A 68 -23.99 11.96 -0.60
N GLU A 69 -23.86 11.34 -1.79
CA GLU A 69 -22.86 10.31 -2.05
C GLU A 69 -21.43 10.84 -1.93
N LEU A 70 -21.15 12.02 -2.49
CA LEU A 70 -19.85 12.67 -2.39
C LEU A 70 -19.45 12.88 -0.92
N LYS A 71 -20.39 13.39 -0.10
CA LYS A 71 -20.16 13.56 1.35
C LYS A 71 -19.91 12.22 2.05
N ALA A 72 -20.64 11.18 1.68
CA ALA A 72 -20.43 9.85 2.25
C ALA A 72 -19.03 9.31 1.93
N ILE A 73 -18.59 9.43 0.68
CA ILE A 73 -17.24 9.03 0.28
C ILE A 73 -16.17 9.85 1.00
N ASP A 74 -16.34 11.17 1.10
CA ASP A 74 -15.42 12.04 1.84
C ASP A 74 -15.29 11.62 3.31
N MET A 75 -16.41 11.28 3.98
CA MET A 75 -16.38 10.77 5.36
C MET A 75 -15.61 9.45 5.45
N VAL A 76 -15.91 8.48 4.58
CA VAL A 76 -15.24 7.17 4.59
C VAL A 76 -13.74 7.31 4.32
N ILE A 77 -13.32 8.18 3.39
CA ILE A 77 -11.89 8.46 3.14
C ILE A 77 -11.22 8.96 4.42
N ASN A 78 -11.82 9.95 5.09
CA ASN A 78 -11.26 10.54 6.30
C ASN A 78 -11.15 9.54 7.46
N GLU A 79 -12.19 8.72 7.67
CA GLU A 79 -12.20 7.68 8.69
C GLU A 79 -11.20 6.56 8.37
N PHE A 80 -11.16 6.13 7.11
CA PHE A 80 -10.27 5.06 6.66
C PHE A 80 -8.80 5.44 6.81
N SER A 81 -8.42 6.66 6.39
CA SER A 81 -7.05 7.16 6.54
C SER A 81 -6.62 7.23 8.01
N GLN A 82 -7.53 7.61 8.92
CA GLN A 82 -7.25 7.61 10.36
C GLN A 82 -7.08 6.19 10.92
N VAL A 83 -7.97 5.26 10.55
CA VAL A 83 -7.94 3.87 11.06
C VAL A 83 -6.68 3.13 10.62
N PHE A 84 -6.19 3.41 9.40
CA PHE A 84 -5.02 2.74 8.85
C PHE A 84 -3.73 3.55 8.93
N GLU A 85 -3.78 4.77 9.49
CA GLU A 85 -2.65 5.73 9.55
C GLU A 85 -1.99 5.93 8.17
N ILE A 86 -2.80 5.96 7.11
CA ILE A 86 -2.32 6.15 5.73
C ILE A 86 -2.47 7.62 5.38
N HIS A 87 -1.36 8.25 5.01
CA HIS A 87 -1.36 9.61 4.49
C HIS A 87 -1.59 9.61 2.97
N GLU A 88 -2.33 10.61 2.46
CA GLU A 88 -2.68 10.73 1.04
C GLU A 88 -1.44 10.76 0.12
N SER A 89 -0.31 11.27 0.62
CA SER A 89 0.99 11.24 -0.07
C SER A 89 1.53 9.83 -0.35
N GLU A 90 1.22 8.86 0.51
CA GLU A 90 1.70 7.48 0.37
C GLU A 90 0.91 6.68 -0.67
N ALA A 91 -0.33 7.09 -0.96
CA ALA A 91 -1.12 6.50 -2.04
C ALA A 91 -0.56 6.90 -3.42
N ILE A 92 -0.03 8.12 -3.55
CA ILE A 92 0.53 8.62 -4.80
C ILE A 92 1.88 7.94 -5.12
N GLU A 93 2.72 7.70 -4.12
CA GLU A 93 4.06 7.10 -4.32
C GLU A 93 4.03 5.62 -4.78
N ILE A 94 2.95 4.88 -4.51
CA ILE A 94 2.86 3.45 -4.86
C ILE A 94 2.33 3.26 -6.29
N SER A 95 1.52 4.19 -6.81
CA SER A 95 1.10 4.15 -8.21
C SER A 95 2.26 4.37 -9.18
N ASP A 96 3.26 5.17 -8.81
CA ASP A 96 4.41 5.47 -9.66
C ASP A 96 5.40 4.29 -9.73
N GLN A 97 5.60 3.55 -8.63
CA GLN A 97 6.50 2.39 -8.60
C GLN A 97 5.99 1.20 -9.44
N LYS A 98 4.69 1.13 -9.73
CA LYS A 98 4.11 0.05 -10.54
C LYS A 98 4.38 0.21 -12.04
N ASN A 99 4.70 1.41 -12.52
CA ASN A 99 4.93 1.66 -13.94
C ASN A 99 6.34 1.27 -14.43
N GLU A 100 7.31 1.05 -13.54
CA GLU A 100 8.68 0.73 -13.95
C GLU A 100 8.96 -0.78 -14.12
N GLU A 101 8.18 -1.67 -13.51
CA GLU A 101 8.48 -3.12 -13.54
C GLU A 101 7.93 -3.86 -14.79
N THR A 102 7.10 -3.23 -15.62
CA THR A 102 6.55 -3.86 -16.85
C THR A 102 7.30 -3.53 -18.14
N GLY A 103 8.43 -2.81 -18.08
CA GLY A 103 9.10 -2.24 -19.25
C GLY A 103 10.26 -3.04 -19.88
N THR A 104 10.71 -4.15 -19.32
CA THR A 104 11.89 -4.87 -19.85
C THR A 104 11.68 -6.37 -19.92
N SER A 105 11.15 -6.87 -21.05
CA SER A 105 11.41 -8.22 -21.59
C SER A 105 10.75 -8.43 -22.96
N LEU A 106 11.16 -7.68 -23.98
CA LEU A 106 10.96 -8.07 -25.39
C LEU A 106 12.14 -7.57 -26.23
N GLU A 107 13.27 -8.27 -26.14
CA GLU A 107 14.22 -8.30 -27.24
C GLU A 107 15.06 -9.58 -27.16
N ASN A 108 14.94 -10.41 -28.19
CA ASN A 108 15.98 -11.23 -28.83
C ASN A 108 15.41 -12.54 -29.35
N GLY A 109 15.19 -12.63 -30.67
CA GLY A 109 14.75 -13.88 -31.26
C GLY A 109 14.60 -13.94 -32.78
N GLU A 110 15.28 -13.13 -33.59
CA GLU A 110 15.36 -13.39 -35.03
C GLU A 110 16.80 -13.26 -35.54
N LYS A 111 17.52 -14.38 -35.48
CA LYS A 111 18.68 -14.63 -36.34
C LYS A 111 18.58 -16.02 -36.94
N GLY A 112 18.40 -16.05 -38.25
CA GLY A 112 19.00 -17.05 -39.13
C GLY A 112 18.15 -18.29 -39.39
N MET A 113 17.66 -18.40 -40.62
CA MET A 113 17.88 -19.60 -41.42
C MET A 113 17.85 -19.21 -42.89
N SER A 114 18.97 -19.51 -43.55
CA SER A 114 19.19 -19.45 -45.00
C SER A 114 18.37 -20.49 -45.75
#